data_AF-A0A1R4GJG5-F1
#
_entry.id   AF-A0A1R4GJG5-F1
#
_cell.length_a   1.000
_cell.length_b   1.000
_cell.length_c   1.000
_cell.angle_alpha   90.00
_cell.angle_beta   90.00
_cell.angle_gamma   90.00
#
_symmetry.space_group_name_H-M   'P 1'
#
loop_
_entity.id
_entity.type
_entity.pdbx_description
1 polymer ?
#
loop_
_entity_poly.entity_id
_entity_poly.type
_entity_poly.pdbx_seq_one_letter_code
_entity_poly.pdbx_strand_id
1 'polypeptide(L)' 'MRLGFDTKSRLLETVVLLWDDGTEELIHVMKARPQYVRLLE' A
#
# COMPACT_ATOMS: atom_id res chain seq x y z
N MET A 1 4.65 3.97 -3.81
CA MET A 1 3.72 3.60 -2.73
C MET A 1 2.40 3.19 -3.35
N ARG A 2 1.76 2.13 -2.83
CA ARG A 2 0.43 1.70 -3.27
C ARG A 2 -0.54 1.64 -2.10
N LEU A 3 -1.82 1.79 -2.42
CA LEU A 3 -2.93 1.58 -1.49
C LEU A 3 -3.70 0.33 -1.92
N GLY A 4 -4.13 -0.46 -0.96
CA GLY A 4 -4.92 -1.67 -1.21
C GLY A 4 -5.66 -2.14 0.02
N PHE A 5 -6.55 -3.10 -0.13
CA PHE A 5 -7.29 -3.71 0.98
C PHE A 5 -6.76 -5.10 1.29
N ASP A 6 -6.82 -5.49 2.56
CA ASP A 6 -6.65 -6.89 2.95
C ASP A 6 -7.98 -7.66 2.93
N THR A 7 -7.92 -8.94 3.30
CA THR A 7 -9.09 -9.84 3.36
C THR A 7 -10.13 -9.46 4.42
N LYS A 8 -9.85 -8.47 5.26
CA LYS A 8 -10.75 -7.93 6.28
C LYS A 8 -11.17 -6.49 5.96
N SER A 9 -11.01 -6.05 4.71
CA SER A 9 -11.35 -4.71 4.23
C SER A 9 -10.64 -3.58 4.98
N ARG A 10 -9.45 -3.84 5.53
CA ARG A 10 -8.60 -2.80 6.13
C ARG A 10 -7.76 -2.17 5.04
N LEU A 11 -7.77 -0.84 4.95
CA LEU A 11 -6.92 -0.11 4.01
C LEU A 11 -5.46 -0.17 4.45
N LEU A 12 -4.59 -0.60 3.55
CA LEU A 12 -3.16 -0.76 3.74
C LEU A 12 -2.38 0.16 2.81
N GLU A 13 -1.28 0.68 3.34
CA GLU A 13 -0.25 1.41 2.61
C GLU A 13 0.95 0.47 2.44
N THR A 14 1.40 0.29 1.19
CA THR A 14 2.51 -0.61 0.85
C THR A 14 3.66 0.14 0.18
N VAL A 15 4.87 -0.22 0.58
CA VAL A 15 6.12 0.29 0.02
C VAL A 15 6.75 -0.82 -0.80
N VAL A 16 7.00 -0.51 -2.07
CA VAL A 16 7.53 -1.44 -3.06
C VAL A 16 8.81 -0.80 -3.61
N LEU A 17 9.87 -1.60 -3.72
CA LEU A 17 11.05 -1.27 -4.50
C LEU A 17 10.78 -1.68 -5.95
N LEU A 18 11.06 -0.77 -6.88
CA LEU A 18 11.07 -1.06 -8.30
C LEU A 18 12.54 -1.22 -8.72
N TRP A 19 12.88 -2.41 -9.19
CA TRP A 19 14.20 -2.72 -9.74
C TRP A 19 14.30 -2.26 -11.20
N ASP A 20 15.54 -2.14 -11.69
CA ASP A 20 15.81 -1.66 -13.05
C ASP A 20 15.25 -2.60 -14.14
N ASP A 21 15.03 -3.88 -13.83
CA ASP A 21 14.41 -4.87 -14.70
C ASP A 21 12.87 -4.83 -14.67
N GLY A 22 12.29 -3.91 -13.91
CA GLY A 22 10.84 -3.77 -13.71
C GLY A 22 10.25 -4.74 -12.68
N THR A 23 11.08 -5.57 -12.03
CA THR A 23 10.63 -6.43 -10.93
C THR A 23 10.28 -5.57 -9.72
N GLU A 24 9.26 -6.00 -8.99
CA GLU A 24 8.76 -5.29 -7.83
C GLU A 24 8.92 -6.14 -6.57
N GLU A 25 9.54 -5.54 -5.56
CA GLU A 25 9.77 -6.18 -4.28
C GLU A 25 9.04 -5.43 -3.16
N LEU A 26 8.11 -6.12 -2.49
CA LEU A 26 7.38 -5.58 -1.36
C LEU A 26 8.27 -5.60 -0.11
N ILE A 27 8.63 -4.42 0.39
CA ILE A 27 9.52 -4.30 1.55
C ILE A 27 8.79 -3.92 2.85
N HIS A 28 7.59 -3.33 2.74
CA HIS A 28 6.83 -2.93 3.93
C HIS A 28 5.32 -2.83 3.67
N VAL A 29 4.54 -3.18 4.70
CA VAL A 29 3.08 -3.07 4.73
C VAL A 29 2.65 -2.48 6.08
N MET A 30 1.84 -1.43 6.04
CA MET A 30 1.32 -0.76 7.22
C MET A 30 -0.16 -0.44 7.06
N LYS A 31 -0.87 -0.21 8.17
CA LYS A 31 -2.21 0.39 8.12
C LYS A 31 -2.12 1.74 7.40
N ALA A 32 -3.05 2.02 6.50
CA ALA A 32 -3.07 3.29 5.79
C ALA A 32 -3.26 4.45 6.78
N ARG A 33 -2.50 5.53 6.55
CA ARG A 33 -2.61 6.77 7.34
C ARG A 33 -4.02 7.36 7.20
N PRO A 34 -4.56 8.04 8.25
CA PRO A 34 -5.92 8.59 8.23
C PRO A 34 -6.24 9.48 7.02
N GLN A 35 -5.24 10.20 6.51
CA GLN A 35 -5.38 11.04 5.31
C GLN A 35 -5.80 10.28 4.05
N TYR A 36 -5.39 9.02 3.90
CA TYR A 36 -5.77 8.19 2.74
C TYR A 36 -7.14 7.57 2.90
N VAL A 37 -7.56 7.30 4.13
CA VAL A 37 -8.91 6.80 4.41
C VAL A 37 -9.96 7.84 4.02
N ARG A 38 -9.69 9.13 4.25
CA ARG A 38 -10.57 10.24 3.85
C ARG A 38 -10.77 10.38 2.33
N LEU A 39 -9.95 9.74 1.51
CA LEU A 39 -10.16 9.74 0.05
C LEU A 39 -11.29 8.78 -0.39
N LEU A 40 -11.82 7.98 0.53
CA LEU A 40 -12.93 7.06 0.28
C LEU A 40 -14.30 7.65 0.67
N GLU A 41 -14.32 8.88 1.21
CA GLU A 41 -15.53 9.67 1.47
C GLU A 41 -16.00 10.36 0.18
#